data_AF-A0A962IR59-F1
#
_entry.id   AF-A0A962IR59-F1
#
_cell.length_a   1.000
_cell.length_b   1.000
_cell.length_c   1.000
_cell.angle_alpha   90.00
_cell.angle_beta   90.00
_cell.angle_gamma   90.00
#
_symmetry.space_group_name_H-M   'P 1'
#
loop_
_entity.id
_entity.type
_entity.pdbx_description
1 polymer ?
#
loop_
_entity_poly.entity_id
_entity_poly.type
_entity_poly.pdbx_seq_one_letter_code
_entity_poly.pdbx_strand_id
1 'polypeptide(L)'
;GYASIATAVEAIKRGASDYRPKPIGADELLAALFPPDPDAALPTAAPARPIHPRRLEWEHLQRVLIEHDGNISAAARALGLHRRTLQRKLAKRPVRERPEQQDPSA
;
A
#
# COMPACT_ATOMS: atom_id res chain seq x y z
N GLY A 1 5.85 10.73 21.02
CA GLY A 1 5.13 11.96 20.62
C GLY A 1 4.90 11.92 19.13
N TYR A 2 3.76 12.41 18.66
CA TYR A 2 3.45 12.48 17.22
C TYR A 2 4.21 13.64 16.57
N ALA A 3 4.51 13.50 15.28
CA ALA A 3 5.15 14.57 14.52
C ALA A 3 4.20 15.76 14.38
N SER A 4 4.71 16.97 14.61
CA SER A 4 3.98 18.22 14.42
C SER A 4 4.84 19.27 13.70
N ILE A 5 4.20 20.32 13.19
CA ILE A 5 4.90 21.44 12.55
C ILE A 5 5.84 22.12 13.54
N ALA A 6 5.39 22.32 14.78
CA ALA A 6 6.19 22.96 15.82
C ALA A 6 7.49 22.19 16.10
N THR A 7 7.42 20.86 16.19
CA THR A 7 8.60 20.01 16.42
C THR A 7 9.53 19.97 15.20
N ALA A 8 8.98 20.05 13.99
CA ALA A 8 9.79 20.13 12.77
C ALA A 8 10.60 21.43 12.72
N VAL A 9 9.93 22.57 12.93
CA VAL A 9 10.59 23.88 12.93
C VAL A 9 11.67 23.98 14.01
N GLU A 10 11.40 23.46 15.20
CA GLU A 10 12.38 23.45 16.29
C GLU A 10 13.60 22.57 15.95
N ALA A 11 13.40 21.42 15.29
CA ALA A 11 14.49 20.56 14.86
C ALA A 11 15.40 21.27 13.84
N ILE A 12 14.81 21.95 12.84
CA ILE A 12 15.57 22.71 11.84
C ILE A 12 16.35 23.85 12.49
N LYS A 13 15.73 24.59 13.43
CA LYS A 13 16.41 25.65 14.19
C LYS A 13 17.61 25.15 15.00
N ARG A 14 17.57 23.90 15.45
CA ARG A 14 18.68 23.22 16.16
C ARG A 14 19.75 22.64 15.22
N GLY A 15 19.61 22.83 13.91
CA GLY A 15 20.57 22.38 12.91
C GLY A 15 20.27 21.01 12.31
N ALA A 16 19.06 20.46 12.51
CA ALA A 16 18.66 19.27 11.76
C ALA A 16 18.57 19.60 10.27
N SER A 17 19.18 18.76 9.43
CA SER A 17 19.16 18.93 7.98
C SER A 17 17.82 18.50 7.36
N ASP A 18 17.09 17.61 8.04
CA ASP A 18 15.83 17.08 7.55
C ASP A 18 14.92 16.63 8.72
N TYR A 19 13.62 16.52 8.46
CA TYR A 19 12.62 16.05 9.41
C TYR A 19 11.64 15.08 8.72
N ARG A 20 11.57 13.83 9.19
CA ARG A 20 10.70 12.78 8.63
C ARG A 20 9.81 12.15 9.72
N PRO A 21 8.47 12.20 9.57
CA PRO A 21 7.56 11.54 10.50
C PRO A 21 7.54 10.03 10.28
N LYS A 22 7.25 9.25 11.34
CA LYS A 22 6.88 7.84 11.20
C LYS A 22 5.44 7.72 10.64
N PRO A 23 5.10 6.66 9.90
CA PRO A 23 5.95 5.52 9.52
C PRO A 23 6.84 5.86 8.32
N ILE A 24 8.14 5.62 8.45
CA ILE A 24 9.13 5.70 7.37
C ILE A 24 9.69 4.30 7.15
N GLY A 25 9.81 3.87 5.89
CA GLY A 25 10.42 2.59 5.54
C GLY A 25 11.94 2.61 5.74
N ALA A 26 12.55 1.44 5.92
CA ALA A 26 14.01 1.35 6.04
C ALA A 26 14.71 1.84 4.78
N ASP A 27 14.20 1.47 3.59
CA ASP A 27 14.76 1.87 2.30
C ASP A 27 14.67 3.39 2.08
N GLU A 28 13.55 3.99 2.48
CA GLU A 28 13.32 5.44 2.39
C GLU A 28 14.26 6.23 3.32
N LEU A 29 14.49 5.72 4.54
CA LEU A 29 15.43 6.32 5.47
C LEU A 29 16.88 6.21 4.96
N LEU A 30 17.26 5.07 4.39
CA LEU A 30 18.58 4.86 3.81
C LEU A 30 18.83 5.79 2.61
N ALA A 31 17.84 5.95 1.73
CA ALA A 31 17.93 6.87 0.60
C ALA A 31 18.07 8.34 1.03
N ALA A 32 17.43 8.74 2.13
CA ALA A 32 17.53 10.09 2.67
C ALA A 32 18.89 10.36 3.34
N LEU A 33 19.49 9.37 4.00
CA LEU A 33 20.78 9.49 4.69
C LEU A 33 21.98 9.30 3.76
N PHE A 34 21.83 8.43 2.77
CA PHE A 34 22.86 8.05 1.81
C PHE A 34 22.28 8.21 0.39
N PRO A 35 22.15 9.45 -0.11
CA PRO A 35 21.66 9.67 -1.46
C PRO A 35 22.54 8.89 -2.45
N PRO A 36 21.93 8.09 -3.34
CA PRO A 36 22.70 7.31 -4.30
C PRO A 36 23.46 8.26 -5.23
N ASP A 37 24.65 7.81 -5.63
CA ASP A 37 25.45 8.48 -6.65
C ASP A 37 24.58 8.65 -7.92
N PRO A 38 24.46 9.85 -8.52
CA PRO A 38 23.63 10.07 -9.70
C PRO A 38 23.97 9.15 -10.88
N ASP A 39 25.18 8.61 -10.95
CA ASP A 39 25.61 7.65 -11.97
C ASP A 39 25.33 6.17 -11.60
N ALA A 40 24.97 5.89 -10.34
CA ALA A 40 24.55 4.56 -9.91
C ALA A 40 23.06 4.38 -10.24
N ALA A 41 22.78 3.90 -11.46
CA ALA A 41 21.45 3.46 -11.85
C ALA A 41 20.96 2.33 -10.94
N LEU A 42 20.25 2.67 -9.87
CA LEU A 42 19.53 1.72 -9.04
C LEU A 42 18.13 1.52 -9.63
N PRO A 43 17.81 0.34 -10.18
CA PRO A 43 16.43 -0.02 -10.42
C PRO A 43 15.82 -0.44 -9.08
N THR A 44 14.89 0.36 -8.56
CA THR A 44 13.56 -0.13 -8.14
C THR A 44 12.89 0.93 -7.30
N ALA A 45 12.08 1.76 -7.95
CA ALA A 45 11.03 2.45 -7.24
C ALA A 45 10.12 1.37 -6.63
N ALA A 46 10.15 1.23 -5.31
CA ALA A 46 9.06 0.55 -4.62
C ALA A 46 7.75 1.15 -5.14
N PRO A 47 6.73 0.33 -5.48
CA PRO A 47 5.54 0.85 -6.13
C PRO A 47 4.96 1.99 -5.30
N ALA A 48 4.86 3.17 -5.91
CA ALA A 48 4.44 4.44 -5.31
C ALA A 48 3.02 4.42 -4.70
N ARG A 49 2.33 3.28 -4.76
CA ARG A 49 1.03 3.06 -4.15
C ARG A 49 1.12 1.82 -3.24
N PRO A 50 0.78 1.96 -1.94
CA PRO A 50 0.67 0.80 -1.07
C PRO A 50 -0.32 -0.19 -1.68
N ILE A 51 0.12 -1.44 -1.88
CA ILE A 51 -0.74 -2.51 -2.35
C ILE A 51 -1.82 -2.72 -1.31
N HIS A 52 -3.07 -2.39 -1.65
CA HIS A 52 -4.18 -2.49 -0.71
C HIS A 52 -4.44 -3.96 -0.35
N PRO A 53 -4.23 -4.40 0.91
CA PRO A 53 -4.31 -5.81 1.28
C PRO A 53 -5.71 -6.39 1.01
N ARG A 54 -6.76 -5.58 1.19
CA ARG A 54 -8.13 -5.97 0.87
C ARG A 54 -8.38 -6.25 -0.61
N ARG A 55 -7.66 -5.57 -1.50
CA ARG A 55 -7.78 -5.80 -2.96
C ARG A 55 -7.12 -7.12 -3.33
N LEU A 56 -5.91 -7.36 -2.83
CA LEU A 56 -5.18 -8.62 -3.07
C LEU A 56 -5.97 -9.82 -2.53
N GLU A 57 -6.54 -9.69 -1.33
CA GLU A 57 -7.46 -10.70 -0.78
C GLU A 57 -8.61 -10.97 -1.75
N TRP A 58 -9.33 -9.94 -2.20
CA TRP A 58 -10.49 -10.12 -3.08
C TRP A 58 -10.12 -10.76 -4.43
N GLU A 59 -9.00 -10.35 -5.03
CA GLU A 59 -8.49 -10.94 -6.27
C GLU A 59 -8.11 -12.42 -6.10
N HIS A 60 -7.51 -12.78 -4.96
CA HIS A 60 -7.21 -14.17 -4.63
C HIS A 60 -8.49 -15.01 -4.46
N LEU A 61 -9.48 -14.49 -3.71
CA LEU A 61 -10.77 -15.18 -3.55
C LEU A 61 -11.49 -15.38 -4.89
N GLN A 62 -11.43 -14.37 -5.77
CA GLN A 62 -12.03 -14.43 -7.09
C GLN A 62 -11.32 -15.47 -7.98
N ARG A 63 -9.98 -15.54 -7.92
CA ARG A 63 -9.20 -16.53 -8.67
C ARG A 63 -9.58 -17.95 -8.28
N VAL A 64 -9.60 -18.25 -6.98
CA VAL A 64 -9.97 -19.59 -6.48
C VAL A 64 -11.44 -19.92 -6.79
N LEU A 65 -12.34 -18.93 -6.82
CA LEU A 65 -13.72 -19.15 -7.25
C LEU A 65 -13.80 -19.56 -8.73
N ILE A 66 -12.99 -18.97 -9.60
CA ILE A 66 -12.92 -19.32 -11.03
C ILE A 66 -12.34 -20.72 -11.22
N GLU A 67 -11.27 -21.07 -10.48
CA GLU A 67 -10.66 -22.42 -10.50
C GLU A 67 -11.64 -23.53 -10.12
N HIS A 68 -12.69 -23.20 -9.37
CA HIS A 68 -13.75 -24.13 -8.97
C HIS A 68 -15.09 -23.90 -9.69
N ASP A 69 -15.06 -23.35 -10.92
CA ASP A 69 -16.23 -23.18 -11.79
C ASP A 69 -17.38 -22.38 -11.14
N GLY A 70 -17.06 -21.41 -10.27
CA GLY A 70 -18.07 -20.63 -9.54
C GLY A 70 -18.71 -21.36 -8.35
N ASN A 71 -18.27 -22.58 -8.02
CA ASN A 71 -18.79 -23.32 -6.87
C ASN A 71 -18.25 -22.75 -5.55
N ILE A 72 -19.02 -21.84 -4.95
CA ILE A 72 -18.70 -21.16 -3.69
C ILE A 72 -18.37 -22.17 -2.57
N SER A 73 -19.05 -23.31 -2.52
CA SER A 73 -18.82 -24.31 -1.46
C SER A 73 -17.51 -25.07 -1.65
N ALA A 74 -17.09 -25.33 -2.89
CA ALA A 74 -15.80 -25.95 -3.20
C ALA A 74 -14.65 -24.97 -2.95
N ALA A 75 -14.76 -23.74 -3.46
CA ALA A 75 -13.78 -22.68 -3.25
C ALA A 75 -13.59 -22.35 -1.76
N ALA A 76 -14.68 -22.31 -0.98
CA ALA A 76 -14.60 -22.07 0.46
C ALA A 76 -13.83 -23.19 1.18
N ARG A 77 -14.05 -24.46 0.80
CA ARG A 77 -13.30 -25.60 1.35
C ARG A 77 -11.82 -25.54 0.98
N ALA A 78 -11.50 -25.21 -0.28
CA ALA A 78 -10.12 -25.05 -0.73
C ALA A 78 -9.37 -23.94 0.02
N LEU A 79 -10.07 -22.85 0.36
CA LEU A 79 -9.54 -21.73 1.14
C LEU A 79 -9.56 -21.95 2.66
N GLY A 80 -10.09 -23.08 3.16
CA GLY A 80 -10.28 -23.31 4.59
C GLY A 80 -11.27 -22.34 5.26
N LEU A 81 -12.16 -21.72 4.49
CA LEU A 81 -13.14 -20.74 4.96
C LEU A 81 -14.55 -21.34 5.06
N HIS A 82 -15.36 -20.80 5.96
CA HIS A 82 -16.78 -21.06 5.94
C HIS A 82 -17.43 -20.40 4.71
N ARG A 83 -18.34 -21.09 4.02
CA ARG A 83 -19.05 -20.58 2.82
C ARG A 83 -19.63 -19.18 3.02
N ARG A 84 -20.27 -18.92 4.19
CA ARG A 84 -20.85 -17.61 4.53
C ARG A 84 -19.80 -16.50 4.60
N THR A 85 -18.58 -16.83 5.06
CA THR A 85 -17.45 -15.90 5.13
C THR A 85 -16.93 -15.55 3.74
N LEU A 86 -16.78 -16.54 2.86
CA LEU A 86 -16.37 -16.32 1.46
C LEU A 86 -17.36 -15.40 0.74
N GLN A 87 -18.67 -15.69 0.85
CA GLN A 87 -19.72 -14.85 0.28
C GLN A 87 -19.66 -13.40 0.78
N ARG A 88 -19.49 -13.21 2.10
CA ARG A 88 -19.40 -11.87 2.70
C ARG A 88 -18.18 -11.10 2.21
N LYS A 89 -17.03 -11.77 2.05
CA LYS A 89 -15.80 -11.16 1.51
C LYS A 89 -15.94 -10.81 0.02
N LEU A 90 -16.58 -11.67 -0.77
CA LEU A 90 -16.84 -11.41 -2.20
C LEU A 90 -17.82 -10.25 -2.43
N ALA A 91 -18.85 -10.12 -1.58
CA ALA A 91 -19.84 -9.05 -1.67
C ALA A 91 -19.25 -7.65 -1.40
N LYS A 92 -18.19 -7.57 -0.59
CA LYS A 92 -17.45 -6.33 -0.33
C LYS A 92 -16.40 -6.12 -1.40
N ARG A 93 -16.83 -5.82 -2.63
CA ARG A 93 -15.92 -5.46 -3.72
C ARG A 93 -15.08 -4.26 -3.27
N PRO A 94 -13.73 -4.34 -3.32
CA PRO A 94 -12.89 -3.20 -2.97
C PRO A 94 -13.24 -2.03 -3.90
N VAL A 95 -13.41 -0.84 -3.33
CA VAL A 95 -13.71 0.38 -4.08
C VAL A 95 -12.61 0.56 -5.12
N ARG A 96 -12.98 0.69 -6.40
CA ARG A 96 -12.06 1.16 -7.43
C ARG A 96 -11.66 2.57 -7.01
N GLU A 97 -10.43 2.74 -6.56
CA GLU A 97 -9.87 4.08 -6.41
C GLU A 97 -9.98 4.75 -7.77
N ARG A 98 -10.81 5.81 -7.84
CA ARG A 98 -10.89 6.67 -9.02
C ARG A 98 -9.45 7.15 -9.26
N PRO A 99 -8.89 7.04 -10.47
CA PRO A 99 -7.64 7.73 -10.75
C PRO A 99 -7.92 9.23 -10.59
N GLU A 100 -7.49 9.79 -9.47
CA GLU A 100 -7.39 11.24 -9.27
C GLU A 100 -6.18 11.73 -10.07
N GLN A 101 -6.38 12.00 -11.35
CA GLN A 101 -5.44 12.70 -12.25
C GLN A 101 -6.31 13.35 -13.35
N GLN A 102 -6.34 14.65 -13.62
CA GLN A 102 -5.63 15.84 -13.16
C GLN A 102 -6.62 17.01 -13.35
N ASP A 103 -6.72 17.95 -12.42
CA ASP A 103 -7.28 19.27 -12.72
C ASP A 103 -6.32 19.99 -13.68
N PRO A 104 -6.71 20.32 -14.92
CA PRO A 104 -5.98 21.33 -15.68
C PRO A 104 -6.40 22.68 -15.09
N SER A 105 -5.61 23.20 -14.16
CA SER A 105 -5.72 24.63 -13.83
C SER A 105 -5.29 25.40 -15.07
N ALA A 106 -6.29 25.98 -15.74
CA ALA A 106 -6.15 27.24 -16.46
C ALA A 106 -6.01 28.39 -15.44
#